data_AF-A0A0E0T7Y5-F1
#
_entry.id   AF-A0A0E0T7Y5-F1
#
_cell.length_a   1.000
_cell.length_b   1.000
_cell.length_c   1.000
_cell.angle_alpha   90.00
_cell.angle_beta   90.00
_cell.angle_gamma   90.00
#
_symmetry.space_group_name_H-M   'P 1'
#
loop_
_entity.id
_entity.type
_entity.pdbx_description
1 polymer ?
#
loop_
_entity_poly.entity_id
_entity_poly.type
_entity_poly.pdbx_seq_one_letter_code
_entity_poly.pdbx_strand_id
1 'polypeptide(L)'
;MSTVKEAAAFFRSEPGFKRLFVEMKRKYESLGRVGGAVSLQSFSKEEREAVAAFFGKDVVRVSLSAFEKQLGQTKFAGVGLVALLEQYFGEPLVPKKERLQAEEDERERFFARLAEEHHWFAAVRGQRFVQTAYEADRDGLEAAVRLVGAALCRLPLSSYMRLPLFAQQVASDPHAFDLSTLPGRLLLSALQATTPGQWDVTSVESVNELLQSVGLLREDILNFVTCANILAETEGGPHPVFSAASETNTALNMPLRDVLSLVSVRPARGGTVYIVENAGVFSTLLDTRAPLVSTNGQMNLATMKLLDLLAASGAKLYYSGDFDPEGLAMAERLLERYGQSVTLWRFSLDDYAAANPVVALSSERLAKLASVTSAPLQPLKEEMKRKKKAGYQEAIIGRLTGDING
;
A
#
# COMPACT_ATOMS: atom_id res chain seq x y z
N MET A 1 13.81 -22.80 -59.20
CA MET A 1 13.46 -22.62 -57.76
C MET A 1 13.63 -21.13 -57.45
N SER A 2 13.19 -20.62 -56.29
CA SER A 2 13.52 -19.22 -55.96
C SER A 2 15.05 -19.08 -55.89
N THR A 3 15.63 -18.08 -56.55
CA THR A 3 17.09 -17.80 -56.57
C THR A 3 17.68 -17.73 -55.16
N VAL A 4 16.87 -17.32 -54.17
CA VAL A 4 17.24 -17.30 -52.74
C VAL A 4 17.42 -18.72 -52.16
N LYS A 5 16.58 -19.68 -52.55
CA LYS A 5 16.70 -21.09 -52.12
C LYS A 5 17.94 -21.74 -52.71
N GLU A 6 18.27 -21.43 -53.96
CA GLU A 6 19.47 -21.91 -54.64
C GLU A 6 20.74 -21.32 -54.01
N ALA A 7 20.73 -20.03 -53.66
CA ALA A 7 21.81 -19.39 -52.91
C ALA A 7 21.99 -20.01 -51.53
N ALA A 8 20.91 -20.18 -50.76
CA ALA A 8 20.98 -20.82 -49.44
C ALA A 8 21.47 -22.27 -49.51
N ALA A 9 21.06 -23.04 -50.53
CA ALA A 9 21.54 -24.41 -50.74
C ALA A 9 23.05 -24.44 -51.05
N PHE A 10 23.54 -23.53 -51.90
CA PHE A 10 24.97 -23.41 -52.21
C PHE A 10 25.81 -23.06 -50.97
N PHE A 11 25.39 -22.06 -50.18
CA PHE A 11 26.15 -21.71 -48.97
C PHE A 11 26.03 -22.76 -47.86
N ARG A 12 24.99 -23.61 -47.86
CA ARG A 12 24.92 -24.78 -46.97
C ARG A 12 25.87 -25.90 -47.38
N SER A 13 26.13 -26.07 -48.69
CA SER A 13 27.12 -27.04 -49.18
C SER A 13 28.56 -26.60 -48.95
N GLU A 14 28.79 -25.35 -48.55
CA GLU A 14 30.11 -24.77 -48.28
C GLU A 14 30.31 -24.48 -46.78
N PRO A 15 30.91 -25.41 -46.00
CA PRO A 15 31.01 -25.29 -44.54
C PRO A 15 31.74 -24.02 -44.06
N GLY A 16 32.65 -23.48 -44.88
CA GLY A 16 33.44 -22.28 -44.57
C GLY A 16 32.62 -21.01 -44.30
N PHE A 17 31.37 -20.94 -44.77
CA PHE A 17 30.49 -19.78 -44.55
C PHE A 17 29.62 -19.87 -43.30
N LYS A 18 29.49 -21.05 -42.68
CA LYS A 18 28.56 -21.27 -41.56
C LYS A 18 28.81 -20.30 -40.42
N ARG A 19 30.07 -20.17 -40.00
CA ARG A 19 30.45 -19.27 -38.90
C ARG A 19 30.29 -17.80 -39.26
N LEU A 20 30.60 -17.44 -40.51
CA LEU A 20 30.39 -16.07 -41.02
C LEU A 20 28.91 -15.70 -40.95
N PHE A 21 28.02 -16.59 -41.37
CA PHE A 21 26.57 -16.35 -41.36
C PHE A 21 25.99 -16.30 -39.95
N VAL A 22 26.50 -17.09 -39.00
CA VAL A 22 26.13 -16.98 -37.58
C VAL A 22 26.51 -15.60 -37.03
N GLU A 23 27.72 -15.12 -37.32
CA GLU A 23 28.18 -13.80 -36.86
C GLU A 23 27.48 -12.64 -37.57
N MET A 24 27.17 -12.79 -38.86
CA MET A 24 26.37 -11.81 -39.62
C MET A 24 24.93 -11.74 -39.10
N LYS A 25 24.31 -12.89 -38.81
CA LYS A 25 22.99 -12.95 -38.17
C LYS A 25 23.00 -12.20 -36.83
N ARG A 26 23.95 -12.50 -35.94
CA ARG A 26 24.13 -11.79 -34.65
C ARG A 26 24.31 -10.28 -34.82
N LYS A 27 25.10 -9.87 -35.81
CA LYS A 27 25.36 -8.45 -36.08
C LYS A 27 24.11 -7.74 -36.59
N TYR A 28 23.34 -8.38 -37.47
CA TYR A 28 22.08 -7.87 -37.96
C TYR A 28 21.05 -7.76 -36.82
N GLU A 29 20.88 -8.82 -36.02
CA GLU A 29 19.97 -8.80 -34.86
C GLU A 29 20.33 -7.69 -33.85
N SER A 30 21.62 -7.38 -33.68
CA SER A 30 22.04 -6.30 -32.79
C SER A 30 21.82 -4.89 -33.37
N LEU A 31 21.95 -4.70 -34.68
CA LEU A 31 21.94 -3.37 -35.32
C LEU A 31 20.61 -3.02 -36.01
N GLY A 32 19.80 -4.01 -36.36
CA GLY A 32 18.54 -3.85 -37.10
C GLY A 32 18.69 -3.36 -38.54
N ARG A 33 19.91 -3.41 -39.11
CA ARG A 33 20.19 -3.02 -40.49
C ARG A 33 21.41 -3.78 -41.04
N VAL A 34 21.52 -3.86 -42.36
CA VAL A 34 22.70 -4.41 -43.06
C VAL A 34 23.90 -3.48 -42.84
N GLY A 35 24.61 -3.67 -41.74
CA GLY A 35 25.72 -2.82 -41.32
C GLY A 35 26.62 -3.50 -40.28
N GLY A 36 27.72 -2.84 -39.94
CA GLY A 36 28.75 -3.43 -39.10
C GLY A 36 29.58 -4.49 -39.83
N ALA A 37 30.57 -5.05 -39.12
CA ALA A 37 31.53 -5.96 -39.71
C ALA A 37 32.03 -7.03 -38.74
N VAL A 38 32.21 -8.24 -39.27
CA VAL A 38 32.67 -9.47 -38.59
C VAL A 38 34.18 -9.59 -38.75
N SER A 39 34.90 -9.82 -37.65
CA SER A 39 36.35 -10.08 -37.66
C SER A 39 36.60 -11.55 -37.93
N LEU A 40 37.53 -11.87 -38.84
CA LEU A 40 37.89 -13.25 -39.18
C LEU A 40 39.08 -13.79 -38.35
N GLN A 41 39.57 -13.03 -37.36
CA GLN A 41 40.71 -13.41 -36.53
C GLN A 41 40.53 -14.73 -35.77
N SER A 42 39.29 -15.09 -35.43
CA SER A 42 38.98 -16.34 -34.73
C SER A 42 38.59 -17.50 -35.65
N PHE A 43 38.55 -17.27 -36.98
CA PHE A 43 38.17 -18.26 -37.99
C PHE A 43 39.38 -19.17 -38.30
N SER A 44 39.09 -20.42 -38.61
CA SER A 44 40.07 -21.42 -39.10
C SER A 44 40.65 -21.03 -40.46
N LYS A 45 41.71 -21.71 -40.88
CA LYS A 45 42.37 -21.44 -42.16
C LYS A 45 41.42 -21.74 -43.33
N GLU A 46 40.71 -22.85 -43.26
CA GLU A 46 39.76 -23.32 -44.26
C GLU A 46 38.56 -22.36 -44.40
N GLU A 47 38.04 -21.86 -43.27
CA GLU A 47 36.97 -20.84 -43.29
C GLU A 47 37.45 -19.52 -43.92
N ARG A 48 38.69 -19.09 -43.64
CA ARG A 48 39.27 -17.88 -44.23
C ARG A 48 39.51 -18.02 -45.72
N GLU A 49 40.00 -19.17 -46.17
CA GLU A 49 40.20 -19.47 -47.60
C GLU A 49 38.89 -19.43 -48.37
N ALA A 50 37.82 -20.03 -47.83
CA ALA A 50 36.48 -19.97 -48.44
C ALA A 50 35.97 -18.53 -48.58
N VAL A 51 36.14 -17.72 -47.53
CA VAL A 51 35.73 -16.30 -47.55
C VAL A 51 36.62 -15.50 -48.51
N ALA A 52 37.93 -15.70 -48.52
CA ALA A 52 38.87 -15.02 -49.42
C ALA A 52 38.59 -15.34 -50.88
N ALA A 53 38.28 -16.61 -51.20
CA ALA A 53 37.89 -17.05 -52.54
C ALA A 53 36.61 -16.34 -53.02
N PHE A 54 35.63 -16.15 -52.13
CA PHE A 54 34.39 -15.44 -52.47
C PHE A 54 34.61 -13.94 -52.74
N PHE A 55 35.53 -13.29 -52.03
CA PHE A 55 35.88 -11.88 -52.24
C PHE A 55 36.98 -11.64 -53.28
N GLY A 56 37.63 -12.70 -53.77
CA GLY A 56 38.78 -12.62 -54.68
C GLY A 56 40.05 -11.99 -54.06
N LYS A 57 40.11 -11.88 -52.73
CA LYS A 57 41.24 -11.31 -51.97
C LYS A 57 41.19 -11.72 -50.50
N ASP A 58 42.34 -11.70 -49.85
CA ASP A 58 42.41 -11.87 -48.40
C ASP A 58 41.74 -10.71 -47.67
N VAL A 59 40.87 -11.06 -46.72
CA VAL A 59 40.13 -10.11 -45.89
C VAL A 59 40.29 -10.49 -44.42
N VAL A 60 40.62 -9.50 -43.58
CA VAL A 60 40.70 -9.70 -42.12
C VAL A 60 39.35 -9.42 -41.47
N ARG A 61 38.50 -8.65 -42.14
CA ARG A 61 37.18 -8.23 -41.66
C ARG A 61 36.21 -8.13 -42.84
N VAL A 62 34.98 -8.63 -42.64
CA VAL A 62 33.92 -8.58 -43.65
C VAL A 62 32.75 -7.77 -43.12
N SER A 63 32.39 -6.69 -43.81
CA SER A 63 31.14 -5.96 -43.52
C SER A 63 29.95 -6.64 -44.17
N LEU A 64 28.79 -6.54 -43.52
CA LEU A 64 27.54 -7.09 -44.05
C LEU A 64 27.21 -6.47 -45.41
N SER A 65 27.40 -5.16 -45.57
CA SER A 65 27.19 -4.44 -46.83
C SER A 65 28.19 -4.84 -47.92
N ALA A 66 29.45 -5.13 -47.56
CA ALA A 66 30.43 -5.63 -48.53
C ALA A 66 30.10 -7.04 -49.00
N PHE A 67 29.62 -7.90 -48.09
CA PHE A 67 29.15 -9.23 -48.46
C PHE A 67 27.93 -9.17 -49.38
N GLU A 68 26.94 -8.33 -49.06
CA GLU A 68 25.77 -8.13 -49.92
C GLU A 68 26.15 -7.60 -51.31
N LYS A 69 27.09 -6.64 -51.38
CA LYS A 69 27.60 -6.14 -52.66
C LYS A 69 28.30 -7.24 -53.47
N GLN A 70 29.11 -8.08 -52.82
CA GLN A 70 29.81 -9.18 -53.47
C GLN A 70 28.83 -10.27 -53.93
N LEU A 71 27.80 -10.58 -53.14
CA LEU A 71 26.73 -11.49 -53.51
C LEU A 71 26.04 -11.04 -54.79
N GLY A 72 25.82 -9.73 -54.94
CA GLY A 72 25.29 -9.09 -56.16
C GLY A 72 26.14 -9.24 -57.42
N GLN A 73 27.44 -9.58 -57.28
CA GLN A 73 28.36 -9.81 -58.40
C GLN A 73 28.47 -11.29 -58.78
N THR A 74 27.79 -12.18 -58.05
CA THR A 74 27.75 -13.61 -58.34
C THR A 74 26.53 -13.99 -59.17
N LYS A 75 26.39 -15.28 -59.50
CA LYS A 75 25.16 -15.85 -60.08
C LYS A 75 23.89 -15.64 -59.23
N PHE A 76 24.04 -15.21 -57.98
CA PHE A 76 22.95 -14.89 -57.06
C PHE A 76 22.59 -13.40 -57.03
N ALA A 77 22.91 -12.65 -58.09
CA ALA A 77 22.53 -11.26 -58.25
C ALA A 77 21.01 -11.07 -58.01
N GLY A 78 20.66 -10.08 -57.18
CA GLY A 78 19.28 -9.82 -56.75
C GLY A 78 18.86 -10.51 -55.46
N VAL A 79 19.67 -11.40 -54.88
CA VAL A 79 19.45 -11.94 -53.53
C VAL A 79 20.03 -10.97 -52.50
N GLY A 80 19.17 -10.42 -51.63
CA GLY A 80 19.60 -9.61 -50.49
C GLY A 80 20.17 -10.46 -49.36
N LEU A 81 21.09 -9.89 -48.56
CA LEU A 81 21.75 -10.64 -47.48
C LEU A 81 20.75 -11.13 -46.42
N VAL A 82 19.76 -10.31 -46.07
CA VAL A 82 18.73 -10.69 -45.07
C VAL A 82 17.94 -11.90 -45.54
N ALA A 83 17.38 -11.85 -46.77
CA ALA A 83 16.62 -12.94 -47.35
C ALA A 83 17.45 -14.24 -47.48
N LEU A 84 18.75 -14.12 -47.78
CA LEU A 84 19.67 -15.25 -47.78
C LEU A 84 19.82 -15.86 -46.37
N LEU A 85 20.06 -15.05 -45.34
CA LEU A 85 20.23 -15.52 -43.97
C LEU A 85 18.94 -16.16 -43.44
N GLU A 86 17.77 -15.56 -43.68
CA GLU A 86 16.46 -16.12 -43.30
C GLU A 86 16.24 -17.49 -43.95
N GLN A 87 16.50 -17.58 -45.26
CA GLN A 87 16.35 -18.82 -46.00
C GLN A 87 17.41 -19.87 -45.61
N TYR A 88 18.60 -19.45 -45.17
CA TYR A 88 19.72 -20.30 -44.73
C TYR A 88 19.46 -20.91 -43.34
N PHE A 89 18.97 -20.12 -42.38
CA PHE A 89 18.65 -20.59 -41.02
C PHE A 89 17.24 -21.17 -40.90
N GLY A 90 16.33 -20.85 -41.84
CA GLY A 90 14.95 -21.32 -41.81
C GLY A 90 14.06 -20.56 -40.83
N GLU A 91 14.47 -19.38 -40.40
CA GLU A 91 13.78 -18.53 -39.42
C GLU A 91 13.93 -17.05 -39.81
N PRO A 92 12.94 -16.19 -39.52
CA PRO A 92 13.02 -14.75 -39.79
C PRO A 92 14.09 -14.09 -38.93
N LEU A 93 14.80 -13.10 -39.48
CA LEU A 93 15.80 -12.33 -38.72
C LEU A 93 15.10 -11.14 -38.06
N VAL A 94 14.81 -11.26 -36.76
CA VAL A 94 14.16 -10.19 -35.99
C VAL A 94 15.22 -9.37 -35.23
N PRO A 95 15.34 -8.06 -35.49
CA PRO A 95 16.20 -7.18 -34.70
C PRO A 95 15.84 -7.21 -33.21
N LYS A 96 16.85 -7.18 -32.34
CA LYS A 96 16.68 -7.13 -30.88
C LYS A 96 15.79 -5.95 -30.46
N LYS A 97 15.91 -4.80 -31.15
CA LYS A 97 15.08 -3.62 -30.91
C LYS A 97 13.60 -3.89 -31.24
N GLU A 98 13.33 -4.57 -32.36
CA GLU A 98 11.95 -4.91 -32.76
C GLU A 98 11.34 -5.95 -31.81
N ARG A 99 12.14 -6.93 -31.34
CA ARG A 99 11.68 -7.89 -30.34
C ARG A 99 11.32 -7.23 -29.01
N LEU A 100 12.17 -6.33 -28.52
CA LEU A 100 11.91 -5.56 -27.30
C LEU A 100 10.67 -4.66 -27.46
N GLN A 101 10.53 -4.00 -28.61
CA GLN A 101 9.34 -3.18 -28.90
C GLN A 101 8.07 -4.04 -28.92
N ALA A 102 8.12 -5.22 -29.56
CA ALA A 102 6.97 -6.12 -29.60
C ALA A 102 6.57 -6.63 -28.21
N GLU A 103 7.55 -6.92 -27.35
CA GLU A 103 7.32 -7.29 -25.93
C GLU A 103 6.71 -6.13 -25.13
N GLU A 104 7.20 -4.90 -25.34
CA GLU A 104 6.64 -3.69 -24.72
C GLU A 104 5.22 -3.39 -25.21
N ASP A 105 4.96 -3.53 -26.51
CA ASP A 105 3.65 -3.33 -27.13
C ASP A 105 2.65 -4.41 -26.69
N GLU A 106 3.09 -5.65 -26.51
CA GLU A 106 2.29 -6.73 -25.94
C GLU A 106 1.91 -6.41 -24.48
N ARG A 107 2.90 -5.99 -23.68
CA ARG A 107 2.67 -5.60 -22.28
C ARG A 107 1.71 -4.41 -22.17
N GLU A 108 1.91 -3.36 -22.97
CA GLU A 108 1.04 -2.19 -22.94
C GLU A 108 -0.39 -2.57 -23.36
N ARG A 109 -0.55 -3.41 -24.39
CA ARG A 109 -1.88 -3.94 -24.77
C ARG A 109 -2.52 -4.73 -23.64
N PHE A 110 -1.77 -5.59 -22.96
CA PHE A 110 -2.26 -6.36 -21.82
C PHE A 110 -2.74 -5.44 -20.69
N PHE A 111 -1.93 -4.47 -20.29
CA PHE A 111 -2.30 -3.53 -19.22
C PHE A 111 -3.39 -2.54 -19.62
N ALA A 112 -3.43 -2.10 -20.88
CA ALA A 112 -4.50 -1.24 -21.39
C ALA A 112 -5.85 -1.95 -21.33
N ARG A 113 -5.92 -3.21 -21.81
CA ARG A 113 -7.13 -4.04 -21.69
C ARG A 113 -7.59 -4.18 -20.24
N LEU A 114 -6.69 -4.51 -19.31
CA LEU A 114 -7.05 -4.62 -17.90
C LEU A 114 -7.50 -3.28 -17.29
N ALA A 115 -6.91 -2.17 -17.71
CA ALA A 115 -7.33 -0.84 -17.25
C ALA A 115 -8.69 -0.39 -17.80
N GLU A 116 -9.05 -0.86 -19.01
CA GLU A 116 -10.39 -0.66 -19.58
C GLU A 116 -11.44 -1.50 -18.84
N GLU A 117 -11.16 -2.77 -18.57
CA GLU A 117 -12.06 -3.66 -17.82
C GLU A 117 -12.17 -3.26 -16.34
N HIS A 118 -11.09 -2.75 -15.76
CA HIS A 118 -10.96 -2.43 -14.35
C HIS A 118 -10.29 -1.06 -14.18
N HIS A 119 -11.08 0.02 -14.17
CA HIS A 119 -10.57 1.41 -14.13
C HIS A 119 -9.54 1.69 -13.01
N TRP A 120 -9.71 1.09 -11.83
CA TRP A 120 -8.78 1.22 -10.71
C TRP A 120 -7.36 0.70 -11.06
N PHE A 121 -7.26 -0.26 -11.98
CA PHE A 121 -5.99 -0.85 -12.39
C PHE A 121 -5.05 0.17 -13.05
N ALA A 122 -5.61 1.18 -13.73
CA ALA A 122 -4.84 2.25 -14.35
C ALA A 122 -3.92 2.97 -13.34
N ALA A 123 -4.38 3.16 -12.10
CA ALA A 123 -3.62 3.82 -11.05
C ALA A 123 -2.51 2.94 -10.46
N VAL A 124 -2.61 1.61 -10.57
CA VAL A 124 -1.66 0.68 -9.94
C VAL A 124 -0.72 -0.02 -10.93
N ARG A 125 -1.04 -0.03 -12.24
CA ARG A 125 -0.25 -0.75 -13.26
C ARG A 125 1.22 -0.35 -13.30
N GLY A 126 1.54 0.90 -12.93
CA GLY A 126 2.93 1.42 -12.89
C GLY A 126 3.76 0.93 -11.70
N GLN A 127 3.16 0.27 -10.71
CA GLN A 127 3.88 -0.16 -9.52
C GLN A 127 4.80 -1.35 -9.81
N ARG A 128 6.00 -1.33 -9.23
CA ARG A 128 7.05 -2.33 -9.49
C ARG A 128 6.58 -3.76 -9.25
N PHE A 129 5.80 -4.01 -8.20
CA PHE A 129 5.32 -5.37 -7.91
C PHE A 129 4.35 -5.90 -8.96
N VAL A 130 3.59 -5.03 -9.64
CA VAL A 130 2.68 -5.39 -10.74
C VAL A 130 3.49 -5.77 -11.97
N GLN A 131 4.55 -5.01 -12.27
CA GLN A 131 5.49 -5.32 -13.35
C GLN A 131 6.17 -6.67 -13.12
N THR A 132 6.67 -6.92 -11.90
CA THR A 132 7.26 -8.22 -11.54
C THR A 132 6.25 -9.37 -11.61
N ALA A 133 4.99 -9.13 -11.22
CA ALA A 133 3.94 -10.14 -11.35
C ALA A 133 3.64 -10.48 -12.81
N TYR A 134 3.61 -9.48 -13.71
CA TYR A 134 3.42 -9.69 -15.15
C TYR A 134 4.55 -10.53 -15.77
N GLU A 135 5.80 -10.27 -15.38
CA GLU A 135 6.96 -11.03 -15.86
C GLU A 135 6.98 -12.47 -15.35
N ALA A 136 6.46 -12.71 -14.14
CA ALA A 136 6.44 -14.03 -13.51
C ALA A 136 5.27 -14.91 -13.99
N ASP A 137 4.05 -14.35 -14.00
CA ASP A 137 2.82 -15.08 -14.32
C ASP A 137 1.72 -14.10 -14.80
N ARG A 138 1.55 -14.02 -16.12
CA ARG A 138 0.56 -13.15 -16.77
C ARG A 138 -0.87 -13.55 -16.42
N ASP A 139 -1.16 -14.85 -16.44
CA ASP A 139 -2.50 -15.39 -16.17
C ASP A 139 -2.86 -15.23 -14.70
N GLY A 140 -1.89 -15.46 -13.81
CA GLY A 140 -2.04 -15.21 -12.37
C GLY A 140 -2.30 -13.74 -12.05
N LEU A 141 -1.63 -12.81 -12.74
CA LEU A 141 -1.92 -11.38 -12.60
C LEU A 141 -3.33 -11.03 -13.09
N GLU A 142 -3.73 -11.50 -14.27
CA GLU A 142 -5.09 -11.27 -14.81
C GLU A 142 -6.17 -11.81 -13.86
N ALA A 143 -6.00 -13.02 -13.33
CA ALA A 143 -6.89 -13.60 -12.34
C ALA A 143 -6.95 -12.77 -11.04
N ALA A 144 -5.80 -12.31 -10.53
CA ALA A 144 -5.73 -11.47 -9.35
C ALA A 144 -6.42 -10.11 -9.55
N VAL A 145 -6.25 -9.48 -10.72
CA VAL A 145 -6.92 -8.22 -11.08
C VAL A 145 -8.43 -8.43 -11.13
N ARG A 146 -8.92 -9.50 -11.78
CA ARG A 146 -10.35 -9.81 -11.80
C ARG A 146 -10.93 -10.03 -10.41
N LEU A 147 -10.21 -10.77 -9.57
CA LEU A 147 -10.62 -11.05 -8.19
C LEU A 147 -10.74 -9.76 -7.37
N VAL A 148 -9.74 -8.87 -7.47
CA VAL A 148 -9.76 -7.57 -6.78
C VAL A 148 -10.85 -6.66 -7.36
N GLY A 149 -11.09 -6.69 -8.67
CA GLY A 149 -12.21 -5.99 -9.30
C GLY A 149 -13.55 -6.42 -8.70
N ALA A 150 -13.78 -7.73 -8.57
CA ALA A 150 -14.98 -8.28 -7.94
C ALA A 150 -15.10 -7.88 -6.45
N ALA A 151 -13.98 -7.85 -5.72
CA ALA A 151 -13.94 -7.38 -4.34
C ALA A 151 -14.36 -5.91 -4.23
N LEU A 152 -13.79 -5.04 -5.06
CA LEU A 152 -14.08 -3.60 -5.04
C LEU A 152 -15.55 -3.29 -5.40
N CYS A 153 -16.18 -4.08 -6.27
CA CYS A 153 -17.61 -3.95 -6.56
C CYS A 153 -18.52 -4.20 -5.35
N ARG A 154 -18.01 -4.85 -4.30
CA ARG A 154 -18.74 -5.09 -3.05
C ARG A 154 -18.41 -4.08 -1.94
N LEU A 155 -17.50 -3.14 -2.21
CA LEU A 155 -17.03 -2.14 -1.25
C LEU A 155 -17.59 -0.74 -1.60
N PRO A 156 -17.86 0.11 -0.60
CA PRO A 156 -17.77 -0.15 0.84
C PRO A 156 -18.91 -1.05 1.35
N LEU A 157 -18.66 -1.79 2.44
CA LEU A 157 -19.69 -2.63 3.08
C LEU A 157 -20.64 -1.78 3.93
N SER A 158 -21.90 -2.21 4.03
CA SER A 158 -22.92 -1.59 4.90
C SER A 158 -22.70 -1.87 6.39
N SER A 159 -21.97 -2.95 6.71
CA SER A 159 -21.58 -3.32 8.06
C SER A 159 -20.17 -3.89 8.05
N TYR A 160 -19.51 -3.82 9.21
CA TYR A 160 -18.13 -4.31 9.31
C TYR A 160 -18.05 -5.82 9.13
N MET A 161 -17.07 -6.26 8.34
CA MET A 161 -16.74 -7.67 8.12
C MET A 161 -15.26 -7.92 8.27
N ARG A 162 -14.89 -9.06 8.85
CA ARG A 162 -13.48 -9.47 8.93
C ARG A 162 -12.94 -9.78 7.54
N LEU A 163 -11.73 -9.30 7.25
CA LEU A 163 -11.07 -9.49 5.96
C LEU A 163 -11.00 -10.97 5.54
N PRO A 164 -10.70 -11.94 6.42
CA PRO A 164 -10.71 -13.36 6.02
C PRO A 164 -12.10 -13.88 5.63
N LEU A 165 -13.17 -13.40 6.27
CA LEU A 165 -14.53 -13.78 5.90
C LEU A 165 -14.93 -13.16 4.56
N PHE A 166 -14.54 -11.90 4.33
CA PHE A 166 -14.73 -11.24 3.06
C PHE A 166 -13.96 -11.95 1.93
N ALA A 167 -12.70 -12.33 2.19
CA ALA A 167 -11.87 -13.11 1.27
C ALA A 167 -12.51 -14.47 0.95
N GLN A 168 -13.01 -15.19 1.96
CA GLN A 168 -13.76 -16.43 1.75
C GLN A 168 -15.00 -16.23 0.87
N GLN A 169 -15.74 -15.13 1.04
CA GLN A 169 -16.95 -14.87 0.25
C GLN A 169 -16.67 -14.46 -1.20
N VAL A 170 -15.52 -13.85 -1.48
CA VAL A 170 -15.16 -13.36 -2.82
C VAL A 170 -14.31 -14.37 -3.59
N ALA A 171 -13.34 -14.98 -2.91
CA ALA A 171 -12.30 -15.83 -3.49
C ALA A 171 -12.46 -17.32 -3.15
N SER A 172 -13.41 -17.68 -2.27
CA SER A 172 -13.47 -19.03 -1.66
C SER A 172 -12.21 -19.44 -0.88
N ASP A 173 -11.38 -18.46 -0.51
CA ASP A 173 -10.13 -18.63 0.23
C ASP A 173 -10.01 -17.50 1.27
N PRO A 174 -9.91 -17.80 2.58
CA PRO A 174 -9.85 -16.78 3.61
C PRO A 174 -8.52 -16.00 3.61
N HIS A 175 -7.49 -16.50 2.93
CA HIS A 175 -6.16 -15.88 2.86
C HIS A 175 -5.91 -15.13 1.54
N ALA A 176 -6.88 -15.12 0.62
CA ALA A 176 -6.72 -14.54 -0.71
C ALA A 176 -6.32 -13.06 -0.69
N PHE A 177 -6.73 -12.30 0.34
CA PHE A 177 -6.42 -10.88 0.49
C PHE A 177 -5.37 -10.58 1.57
N ASP A 178 -4.60 -11.57 2.01
CA ASP A 178 -3.47 -11.34 2.92
C ASP A 178 -2.41 -10.45 2.26
N LEU A 179 -1.76 -9.56 3.02
CA LEU A 179 -0.78 -8.60 2.49
C LEU A 179 0.48 -9.24 1.88
N SER A 180 0.73 -10.53 2.16
CA SER A 180 1.79 -11.33 1.55
C SER A 180 1.45 -11.81 0.14
N THR A 181 0.17 -11.80 -0.23
CA THR A 181 -0.33 -12.30 -1.52
C THR A 181 -0.35 -11.22 -2.60
N LEU A 182 -0.41 -11.63 -3.87
CA LEU A 182 -0.60 -10.69 -4.97
C LEU A 182 -1.98 -10.00 -4.91
N PRO A 183 -3.12 -10.70 -4.72
CA PRO A 183 -4.42 -10.05 -4.66
C PRO A 183 -4.56 -9.13 -3.44
N GLY A 184 -4.00 -9.49 -2.27
CA GLY A 184 -4.02 -8.61 -1.10
C GLY A 184 -3.26 -7.30 -1.31
N ARG A 185 -2.07 -7.34 -1.93
CA ARG A 185 -1.33 -6.12 -2.30
C ARG A 185 -2.07 -5.28 -3.34
N LEU A 186 -2.64 -5.93 -4.36
CA LEU A 186 -3.46 -5.24 -5.36
C LEU A 186 -4.69 -4.57 -4.74
N LEU A 187 -5.40 -5.27 -3.85
CA LEU A 187 -6.55 -4.72 -3.13
C LEU A 187 -6.15 -3.46 -2.35
N LEU A 188 -5.06 -3.54 -1.57
CA LEU A 188 -4.59 -2.39 -0.79
C LEU A 188 -4.19 -1.21 -1.69
N SER A 189 -3.44 -1.46 -2.76
CA SER A 189 -3.06 -0.41 -3.72
C SER A 189 -4.26 0.18 -4.45
N ALA A 190 -5.27 -0.64 -4.77
CA ALA A 190 -6.50 -0.17 -5.39
C ALA A 190 -7.28 0.72 -4.43
N LEU A 191 -7.49 0.27 -3.19
CA LEU A 191 -8.16 1.05 -2.14
C LEU A 191 -7.44 2.38 -1.87
N GLN A 192 -6.10 2.37 -1.81
CA GLN A 192 -5.32 3.60 -1.67
C GLN A 192 -5.58 4.59 -2.81
N ALA A 193 -5.77 4.10 -4.03
CA ALA A 193 -6.00 4.93 -5.21
C ALA A 193 -7.47 5.41 -5.34
N THR A 194 -8.44 4.62 -4.85
CA THR A 194 -9.86 4.90 -5.05
C THR A 194 -10.55 5.54 -3.84
N THR A 195 -10.01 5.36 -2.64
CA THR A 195 -10.60 5.91 -1.41
C THR A 195 -10.09 7.33 -1.15
N PRO A 196 -10.98 8.33 -0.99
CA PRO A 196 -10.56 9.69 -0.67
C PRO A 196 -9.72 9.75 0.61
N GLY A 197 -8.59 10.46 0.57
CA GLY A 197 -7.69 10.63 1.71
C GLY A 197 -6.22 10.50 1.32
N GLN A 198 -5.33 10.79 2.26
CA GLN A 198 -3.90 10.49 2.14
C GLN A 198 -3.61 9.27 3.01
N TRP A 199 -3.37 8.13 2.36
CA TRP A 199 -3.14 6.86 3.04
C TRP A 199 -1.67 6.46 2.93
N ASP A 200 -1.04 6.21 4.07
CA ASP A 200 0.32 5.68 4.15
C ASP A 200 0.26 4.16 4.29
N VAL A 201 0.30 3.45 3.17
CA VAL A 201 0.25 1.98 3.13
C VAL A 201 1.49 1.30 3.73
N THR A 202 2.50 2.06 4.19
CA THR A 202 3.64 1.53 4.95
C THR A 202 3.36 1.46 6.45
N SER A 203 2.41 2.26 6.94
CA SER A 203 1.96 2.27 8.34
C SER A 203 0.85 1.25 8.56
N VAL A 204 1.04 0.37 9.55
CA VAL A 204 0.01 -0.62 9.95
C VAL A 204 -1.28 0.06 10.39
N GLU A 205 -1.18 1.20 11.06
CA GLU A 205 -2.32 2.00 11.51
C GLU A 205 -3.12 2.53 10.32
N SER A 206 -2.45 3.17 9.36
CA SER A 206 -3.11 3.74 8.17
C SER A 206 -3.70 2.65 7.27
N VAL A 207 -3.06 1.48 7.16
CA VAL A 207 -3.65 0.31 6.48
C VAL A 207 -4.92 -0.16 7.17
N ASN A 208 -4.93 -0.21 8.51
CA ASN A 208 -6.11 -0.61 9.27
C ASN A 208 -7.24 0.42 9.12
N GLU A 209 -6.93 1.73 9.17
CA GLU A 209 -7.91 2.81 8.96
C GLU A 209 -8.50 2.77 7.53
N LEU A 210 -7.67 2.57 6.51
CA LEU A 210 -8.12 2.45 5.11
C LEU A 210 -9.09 1.28 4.94
N LEU A 211 -8.77 0.11 5.50
CA LEU A 211 -9.66 -1.06 5.45
C LEU A 211 -10.96 -0.80 6.22
N GLN A 212 -10.87 -0.17 7.40
CA GLN A 212 -12.04 0.20 8.19
C GLN A 212 -12.95 1.18 7.44
N SER A 213 -12.39 2.14 6.69
CA SER A 213 -13.19 3.11 5.91
C SER A 213 -14.08 2.47 4.85
N VAL A 214 -13.76 1.25 4.42
CA VAL A 214 -14.57 0.46 3.47
C VAL A 214 -15.32 -0.69 4.14
N GLY A 215 -15.33 -0.73 5.48
CA GLY A 215 -16.04 -1.74 6.28
C GLY A 215 -15.29 -3.05 6.49
N LEU A 216 -13.98 -3.11 6.21
CA LEU A 216 -13.15 -4.30 6.41
C LEU A 216 -12.33 -4.21 7.69
N LEU A 217 -12.31 -5.30 8.46
CA LEU A 217 -11.55 -5.43 9.71
C LEU A 217 -10.47 -6.51 9.58
N ARG A 218 -9.21 -6.16 9.85
CA ARG A 218 -8.13 -7.16 9.96
C ARG A 218 -8.09 -7.82 11.33
N GLU A 219 -8.35 -7.05 12.36
CA GLU A 219 -8.28 -7.44 13.76
C GLU A 219 -9.38 -6.68 14.53
N ASP A 220 -10.21 -7.40 15.28
CA ASP A 220 -11.36 -6.85 16.01
C ASP A 220 -11.43 -7.31 17.48
N ILE A 221 -10.45 -8.11 17.93
CA ILE A 221 -10.27 -8.53 19.32
C ILE A 221 -9.28 -7.61 20.03
N LEU A 222 -8.14 -7.33 19.41
CA LEU A 222 -7.09 -6.47 19.99
C LEU A 222 -7.34 -4.97 19.77
N ASN A 223 -8.33 -4.62 18.94
CA ASN A 223 -8.89 -3.28 18.87
C ASN A 223 -9.99 -3.19 19.93
N PHE A 224 -9.68 -2.66 21.13
CA PHE A 224 -10.61 -2.59 22.25
C PHE A 224 -10.63 -1.20 22.88
N VAL A 225 -11.70 -0.90 23.60
CA VAL A 225 -11.83 0.29 24.46
C VAL A 225 -11.74 -0.12 25.91
N THR A 226 -10.98 0.63 26.71
CA THR A 226 -10.95 0.46 28.16
C THR A 226 -11.95 1.42 28.79
N CYS A 227 -12.89 0.91 29.60
CA CYS A 227 -13.91 1.73 30.24
C CYS A 227 -14.33 1.18 31.61
N ALA A 228 -14.96 2.02 32.43
CA ALA A 228 -15.51 1.64 33.73
C ALA A 228 -16.77 2.45 34.04
N ASN A 229 -17.71 1.84 34.79
CA ASN A 229 -18.97 2.45 35.19
C ASN A 229 -19.78 3.03 34.00
N ILE A 230 -19.80 2.27 32.91
CA ILE A 230 -20.61 2.50 31.72
C ILE A 230 -21.67 1.41 31.64
N LEU A 231 -22.88 1.78 31.21
CA LEU A 231 -23.96 0.85 30.91
C LEU A 231 -24.19 0.83 29.41
N ALA A 232 -24.42 -0.35 28.86
CA ALA A 232 -24.64 -0.54 27.44
C ALA A 232 -25.85 -1.47 27.19
N GLU A 233 -26.46 -1.31 26.03
CA GLU A 233 -27.59 -2.11 25.56
C GLU A 233 -27.30 -2.65 24.15
N THR A 234 -27.85 -3.82 23.87
CA THR A 234 -27.89 -4.46 22.55
C THR A 234 -29.34 -4.50 22.07
N GLU A 235 -29.59 -4.99 20.86
CA GLU A 235 -30.98 -5.24 20.40
C GLU A 235 -31.77 -6.16 21.34
N GLY A 236 -31.07 -7.05 22.06
CA GLY A 236 -31.67 -7.97 23.04
C GLY A 236 -31.89 -7.38 24.44
N GLY A 237 -31.59 -6.09 24.65
CA GLY A 237 -31.70 -5.41 25.95
C GLY A 237 -30.35 -5.14 26.63
N PRO A 238 -30.34 -4.93 27.97
CA PRO A 238 -29.14 -4.56 28.71
C PRO A 238 -27.99 -5.57 28.54
N HIS A 239 -26.79 -5.05 28.31
CA HIS A 239 -25.61 -5.88 28.12
C HIS A 239 -25.08 -6.37 29.49
N PRO A 240 -25.16 -7.68 29.80
CA PRO A 240 -24.95 -8.19 31.16
C PRO A 240 -23.53 -7.93 31.68
N VAL A 241 -22.52 -7.97 30.81
CA VAL A 241 -21.11 -7.70 31.20
C VAL A 241 -20.91 -6.25 31.66
N PHE A 242 -21.50 -5.27 30.96
CA PHE A 242 -21.41 -3.87 31.35
C PHE A 242 -22.13 -3.61 32.68
N SER A 243 -23.31 -4.22 32.88
CA SER A 243 -24.05 -4.16 34.14
C SER A 243 -23.22 -4.70 35.31
N ALA A 244 -22.72 -5.93 35.19
CA ALA A 244 -21.94 -6.57 36.25
C ALA A 244 -20.66 -5.77 36.58
N ALA A 245 -19.94 -5.29 35.56
CA ALA A 245 -18.73 -4.50 35.77
C ALA A 245 -19.01 -3.15 36.43
N SER A 246 -20.14 -2.51 36.10
CA SER A 246 -20.55 -1.27 36.76
C SER A 246 -20.93 -1.48 38.23
N GLU A 247 -21.50 -2.64 38.58
CA GLU A 247 -21.82 -2.97 39.98
C GLU A 247 -20.55 -3.15 40.81
N THR A 248 -19.55 -3.82 40.25
CA THR A 248 -18.28 -4.13 40.93
C THR A 248 -17.21 -3.04 40.78
N ASN A 249 -17.47 -1.98 40.00
CA ASN A 249 -16.47 -0.96 39.62
C ASN A 249 -15.22 -1.59 38.98
N THR A 250 -15.45 -2.52 38.06
CA THR A 250 -14.40 -3.25 37.35
C THR A 250 -14.08 -2.57 36.02
N ALA A 251 -12.80 -2.36 35.75
CA ALA A 251 -12.33 -1.92 34.44
C ALA A 251 -12.59 -3.01 33.39
N LEU A 252 -13.18 -2.62 32.27
CA LEU A 252 -13.46 -3.49 31.12
C LEU A 252 -12.61 -3.08 29.92
N ASN A 253 -11.93 -4.06 29.34
CA ASN A 253 -11.40 -3.95 27.98
C ASN A 253 -12.42 -4.60 27.04
N MET A 254 -13.21 -3.80 26.34
CA MET A 254 -14.27 -4.28 25.47
C MET A 254 -13.78 -4.30 24.01
N PRO A 255 -13.62 -5.48 23.39
CA PRO A 255 -13.22 -5.59 21.99
C PRO A 255 -14.19 -4.92 21.03
N LEU A 256 -13.68 -4.45 19.89
CA LEU A 256 -14.47 -3.87 18.80
C LEU A 256 -15.61 -4.81 18.40
N ARG A 257 -15.33 -6.13 18.35
CA ARG A 257 -16.33 -7.16 18.07
C ARG A 257 -17.60 -6.97 18.91
N ASP A 258 -17.45 -6.76 20.21
CA ASP A 258 -18.57 -6.65 21.14
C ASP A 258 -19.16 -5.23 21.12
N VAL A 259 -18.30 -4.20 21.00
CA VAL A 259 -18.74 -2.80 20.86
C VAL A 259 -19.63 -2.60 19.62
N LEU A 260 -19.37 -3.31 18.52
CA LEU A 260 -20.17 -3.22 17.30
C LEU A 260 -21.62 -3.72 17.47
N SER A 261 -21.89 -4.56 18.48
CA SER A 261 -23.25 -5.06 18.78
C SER A 261 -24.08 -4.11 19.63
N LEU A 262 -23.47 -3.04 20.15
CA LEU A 262 -24.13 -2.10 21.04
C LEU A 262 -25.02 -1.13 20.25
N VAL A 263 -26.23 -0.92 20.74
CA VAL A 263 -27.22 0.02 20.16
C VAL A 263 -27.35 1.31 20.97
N SER A 264 -27.04 1.26 22.28
CA SER A 264 -27.09 2.41 23.18
C SER A 264 -26.04 2.24 24.28
N VAL A 265 -25.43 3.36 24.69
CA VAL A 265 -24.44 3.39 25.77
C VAL A 265 -24.66 4.67 26.58
N ARG A 266 -24.62 4.57 27.91
CA ARG A 266 -24.81 5.70 28.83
C ARG A 266 -23.91 5.58 30.06
N PRO A 267 -23.53 6.70 30.71
CA PRO A 267 -22.86 6.64 32.00
C PRO A 267 -23.73 5.91 33.03
N ALA A 268 -23.12 5.10 33.89
CA ALA A 268 -23.86 4.41 34.95
C ALA A 268 -24.42 5.36 36.02
N ARG A 269 -23.79 6.53 36.19
CA ARG A 269 -24.15 7.56 37.16
C ARG A 269 -23.95 8.95 36.55
N GLY A 270 -24.84 9.87 36.89
CA GLY A 270 -24.80 11.24 36.39
C GLY A 270 -25.02 11.32 34.87
N GLY A 271 -24.50 12.40 34.26
CA GLY A 271 -24.57 12.63 32.81
C GLY A 271 -23.20 12.92 32.19
N THR A 272 -22.11 12.61 32.90
CA THR A 272 -20.74 12.96 32.51
C THR A 272 -19.90 11.69 32.40
N VAL A 273 -19.05 11.64 31.37
CA VAL A 273 -18.02 10.61 31.19
C VAL A 273 -16.67 11.28 31.11
N TYR A 274 -15.72 10.83 31.91
CA TYR A 274 -14.36 11.35 31.90
C TYR A 274 -13.47 10.47 31.02
N ILE A 275 -12.81 11.10 30.06
CA ILE A 275 -11.95 10.46 29.08
C ILE A 275 -10.51 10.83 29.42
N VAL A 276 -9.67 9.82 29.62
CA VAL A 276 -8.25 10.01 29.92
C VAL A 276 -7.37 9.23 28.95
N GLU A 277 -6.21 9.78 28.63
CA GLU A 277 -5.31 9.15 27.66
C GLU A 277 -4.52 7.99 28.27
N ASN A 278 -4.07 8.18 29.51
CA ASN A 278 -3.12 7.29 30.16
C ASN A 278 -3.82 6.22 31.03
N ALA A 279 -3.41 4.96 30.88
CA ALA A 279 -3.96 3.82 31.63
C ALA A 279 -3.69 3.91 33.15
N GLY A 280 -2.56 4.50 33.56
CA GLY A 280 -2.24 4.74 34.97
C GLY A 280 -3.15 5.80 35.61
N VAL A 281 -3.44 6.87 34.87
CA VAL A 281 -4.42 7.89 35.27
C VAL A 281 -5.81 7.25 35.38
N PHE A 282 -6.22 6.48 34.37
CA PHE A 282 -7.48 5.73 34.41
C PHE A 282 -7.58 4.83 35.64
N SER A 283 -6.53 4.04 35.92
CA SER A 283 -6.50 3.14 37.06
C SER A 283 -6.63 3.88 38.39
N THR A 284 -6.05 5.07 38.51
CA THR A 284 -6.15 5.88 39.74
C THR A 284 -7.53 6.50 39.89
N LEU A 285 -8.11 7.01 38.79
CA LEU A 285 -9.45 7.58 38.82
C LEU A 285 -10.54 6.53 39.03
N LEU A 286 -10.27 5.25 38.76
CA LEU A 286 -11.22 4.16 38.98
C LEU A 286 -11.73 4.09 40.43
N ASP A 287 -10.91 4.49 41.41
CA ASP A 287 -11.28 4.52 42.83
C ASP A 287 -12.43 5.50 43.13
N THR A 288 -12.64 6.51 42.27
CA THR A 288 -13.75 7.48 42.40
C THR A 288 -15.11 6.89 41.99
N ARG A 289 -15.12 5.72 41.33
CA ARG A 289 -16.31 5.08 40.73
C ARG A 289 -17.03 5.94 39.69
N ALA A 290 -16.36 6.94 39.11
CA ALA A 290 -16.91 7.74 38.03
C ALA A 290 -17.02 6.92 36.71
N PRO A 291 -17.90 7.33 35.78
CA PRO A 291 -17.88 6.82 34.42
C PRO A 291 -16.60 7.25 33.69
N LEU A 292 -15.76 6.27 33.34
CA LEU A 292 -14.44 6.51 32.75
C LEU A 292 -14.28 5.80 31.41
N VAL A 293 -13.54 6.43 30.50
CA VAL A 293 -13.04 5.81 29.27
C VAL A 293 -11.55 6.14 29.16
N SER A 294 -10.73 5.15 28.82
CA SER A 294 -9.32 5.36 28.46
C SER A 294 -9.09 5.13 26.97
N THR A 295 -8.35 6.03 26.34
CA THR A 295 -7.92 5.88 24.95
C THR A 295 -6.61 5.09 24.81
N ASN A 296 -5.89 4.79 25.90
CA ASN A 296 -4.60 4.10 25.89
C ASN A 296 -3.60 4.70 24.88
N GLY A 297 -3.60 6.03 24.71
CA GLY A 297 -2.73 6.75 23.77
C GLY A 297 -3.15 6.71 22.29
N GLN A 298 -4.22 6.00 21.90
CA GLN A 298 -4.68 5.95 20.51
C GLN A 298 -6.21 5.97 20.38
N MET A 299 -6.72 6.69 19.38
CA MET A 299 -8.15 6.79 19.09
C MET A 299 -8.59 5.66 18.16
N ASN A 300 -8.60 4.43 18.67
CA ASN A 300 -8.99 3.27 17.89
C ASN A 300 -10.51 3.22 17.63
N LEU A 301 -10.92 2.37 16.69
CA LEU A 301 -12.32 2.26 16.27
C LEU A 301 -13.27 1.83 17.39
N ALA A 302 -12.86 0.95 18.30
CA ALA A 302 -13.68 0.55 19.44
C ALA A 302 -13.98 1.74 20.36
N THR A 303 -12.95 2.54 20.65
CA THR A 303 -13.07 3.75 21.47
C THR A 303 -13.97 4.77 20.79
N MET A 304 -13.77 4.99 19.49
CA MET A 304 -14.61 5.90 18.71
C MET A 304 -16.07 5.48 18.70
N LYS A 305 -16.35 4.20 18.46
CA LYS A 305 -17.73 3.70 18.43
C LYS A 305 -18.41 3.82 19.80
N LEU A 306 -17.70 3.56 20.89
CA LEU A 306 -18.22 3.74 22.24
C LEU A 306 -18.53 5.22 22.52
N LEU A 307 -17.60 6.12 22.19
CA LEU A 307 -17.78 7.57 22.38
C LEU A 307 -18.91 8.15 21.51
N ASP A 308 -19.08 7.67 20.29
CA ASP A 308 -20.21 8.03 19.41
C ASP A 308 -21.55 7.69 20.08
N LEU A 309 -21.67 6.48 20.66
CA LEU A 309 -22.88 6.04 21.35
C LEU A 309 -23.12 6.85 22.64
N LEU A 310 -22.06 7.16 23.39
CA LEU A 310 -22.15 8.01 24.58
C LEU A 310 -22.59 9.44 24.24
N ALA A 311 -22.00 10.05 23.21
CA ALA A 311 -22.41 11.38 22.75
C ALA A 311 -23.87 11.37 22.26
N ALA A 312 -24.28 10.34 21.52
CA ALA A 312 -25.66 10.18 21.06
C ALA A 312 -26.67 10.02 22.22
N SER A 313 -26.25 9.49 23.37
CA SER A 313 -27.08 9.43 24.59
C SER A 313 -27.25 10.79 25.30
N GLY A 314 -26.54 11.83 24.85
CA GLY A 314 -26.52 13.15 25.49
C GLY A 314 -25.53 13.26 26.66
N ALA A 315 -24.62 12.29 26.82
CA ALA A 315 -23.57 12.37 27.84
C ALA A 315 -22.56 13.49 27.51
N LYS A 316 -22.14 14.22 28.54
CA LYS A 316 -21.04 15.19 28.44
C LYS A 316 -19.71 14.48 28.54
N LEU A 317 -18.86 14.66 27.55
CA LEU A 317 -17.55 14.02 27.45
C LEU A 317 -16.46 14.98 27.95
N TYR A 318 -15.81 14.65 29.07
CA TYR A 318 -14.75 15.47 29.67
C TYR A 318 -13.39 14.87 29.34
N TYR A 319 -12.66 15.48 28.41
CA TYR A 319 -11.38 14.94 27.96
C TYR A 319 -10.19 15.58 28.66
N SER A 320 -9.29 14.76 29.20
CA SER A 320 -7.98 15.17 29.69
C SER A 320 -6.92 14.24 29.09
N GLY A 321 -5.79 14.79 28.65
CA GLY A 321 -4.69 14.02 28.07
C GLY A 321 -3.33 14.56 28.47
N ASP A 322 -2.27 14.03 27.87
CA ASP A 322 -0.92 14.53 28.08
C ASP A 322 -0.74 15.92 27.45
N PHE A 323 0.15 16.73 28.04
CA PHE A 323 0.53 18.03 27.48
C PHE A 323 1.68 17.85 26.49
N ASP A 324 1.39 17.17 25.40
CA ASP A 324 2.30 16.92 24.30
C ASP A 324 1.60 17.02 22.93
N PRO A 325 2.33 16.98 21.80
CA PRO A 325 1.72 17.14 20.49
C PRO A 325 0.66 16.09 20.17
N GLU A 326 0.83 14.86 20.63
CA GLU A 326 -0.10 13.75 20.46
C GLU A 326 -1.39 13.96 21.27
N GLY A 327 -1.28 14.36 22.54
CA GLY A 327 -2.42 14.70 23.41
C GLY A 327 -3.22 15.91 22.91
N LEU A 328 -2.55 16.92 22.33
CA LEU A 328 -3.23 18.05 21.67
C LEU A 328 -3.93 17.62 20.37
N ALA A 329 -3.31 16.75 19.57
CA ALA A 329 -3.94 16.22 18.35
C ALA A 329 -5.17 15.36 18.68
N MET A 330 -5.11 14.60 19.78
CA MET A 330 -6.25 13.85 20.31
C MET A 330 -7.40 14.78 20.73
N ALA A 331 -7.08 15.86 21.46
CA ALA A 331 -8.05 16.88 21.84
C ALA A 331 -8.72 17.53 20.63
N GLU A 332 -7.94 17.88 19.60
CA GLU A 332 -8.45 18.44 18.33
C GLU A 332 -9.45 17.48 17.68
N ARG A 333 -9.07 16.20 17.51
CA ARG A 333 -9.94 15.16 16.92
C ARG A 333 -11.26 15.00 17.67
N LEU A 334 -11.25 15.06 19.00
CA LEU A 334 -12.46 14.99 19.82
C LEU A 334 -13.36 16.22 19.63
N LEU A 335 -12.77 17.41 19.60
CA LEU A 335 -13.51 18.67 19.38
C LEU A 335 -14.15 18.71 17.99
N GLU A 336 -13.41 18.34 16.96
CA GLU A 336 -13.90 18.29 15.57
C GLU A 336 -15.06 17.30 15.43
N ARG A 337 -14.98 16.13 16.08
CA ARG A 337 -15.98 15.07 15.95
C ARG A 337 -17.25 15.30 16.78
N TYR A 338 -17.10 15.73 18.03
CA TYR A 338 -18.22 15.76 19.00
C TYR A 338 -18.69 17.17 19.33
N GLY A 339 -17.97 18.21 18.90
CA GLY A 339 -18.34 19.60 19.09
C GLY A 339 -18.67 19.94 20.54
N GLN A 340 -19.89 20.44 20.77
CA GLN A 340 -20.35 20.89 22.09
C GLN A 340 -20.51 19.76 23.12
N SER A 341 -20.50 18.50 22.69
CA SER A 341 -20.60 17.35 23.60
C SER A 341 -19.29 17.07 24.34
N VAL A 342 -18.16 17.59 23.83
CA VAL A 342 -16.84 17.46 24.45
C VAL A 342 -16.44 18.76 25.15
N THR A 343 -15.90 18.62 26.36
CA THR A 343 -15.27 19.69 27.13
C THR A 343 -13.85 19.30 27.47
N LEU A 344 -12.89 20.19 27.22
CA LEU A 344 -11.52 20.00 27.64
C LEU A 344 -11.41 20.16 29.16
N TRP A 345 -10.99 19.11 29.85
CA TRP A 345 -10.95 18.99 31.29
C TRP A 345 -9.51 19.05 31.80
N ARG A 346 -9.23 20.03 32.67
CA ARG A 346 -7.88 20.32 33.19
C ARG A 346 -6.82 20.40 32.08
N PHE A 347 -7.20 21.02 30.97
CA PHE A 347 -6.38 21.18 29.77
C PHE A 347 -6.15 22.67 29.48
N SER A 348 -5.71 23.40 30.50
CA SER A 348 -5.44 24.84 30.45
C SER A 348 -3.95 25.15 30.62
N LEU A 349 -3.55 26.40 30.39
CA LEU A 349 -2.17 26.86 30.66
C LEU A 349 -1.74 26.66 32.12
N ASP A 350 -2.67 26.84 33.06
CA ASP A 350 -2.40 26.66 34.49
C ASP A 350 -2.17 25.20 34.84
N ASP A 351 -2.87 24.30 34.14
CA ASP A 351 -2.68 22.86 34.30
C ASP A 351 -1.39 22.39 33.63
N TYR A 352 -1.03 22.96 32.47
CA TYR A 352 0.27 22.70 31.84
C TYR A 352 1.43 23.17 32.72
N ALA A 353 1.31 24.33 33.38
CA ALA A 353 2.30 24.77 34.35
C ALA A 353 2.38 23.84 35.57
N ALA A 354 1.23 23.38 36.06
CA ALA A 354 1.14 22.44 37.18
C ALA A 354 1.70 21.05 36.84
N ALA A 355 1.64 20.64 35.56
CA ALA A 355 2.24 19.40 35.08
C ALA A 355 3.78 19.41 35.09
N ASN A 356 4.40 20.54 35.45
CA ASN A 356 5.84 20.75 35.53
C ASN A 356 6.60 20.16 34.32
N PRO A 357 6.45 20.78 33.14
CA PRO A 357 6.92 20.19 31.89
C PRO A 357 8.45 20.16 31.87
N VAL A 358 9.02 18.96 31.94
CA VAL A 358 10.47 18.72 31.98
C VAL A 358 10.99 18.00 30.74
N VAL A 359 10.11 17.35 29.98
CA VAL A 359 10.49 16.51 28.84
C VAL A 359 10.74 17.38 27.62
N ALA A 360 11.94 17.37 27.06
CA ALA A 360 12.25 18.15 25.86
C ALA A 360 11.53 17.60 24.62
N LEU A 361 10.94 18.48 23.81
CA LEU A 361 10.31 18.12 22.54
C LEU A 361 11.31 18.26 21.38
N SER A 362 11.41 17.22 20.55
CA SER A 362 12.19 17.26 19.31
C SER A 362 11.53 18.19 18.28
N SER A 363 12.31 18.64 17.29
CA SER A 363 11.82 19.46 16.17
C SER A 363 10.71 18.76 15.39
N GLU A 364 10.83 17.44 15.19
CA GLU A 364 9.82 16.61 14.51
C GLU A 364 8.50 16.57 15.29
N ARG A 365 8.54 16.36 16.61
CA ARG A 365 7.34 16.37 17.46
C ARG A 365 6.69 17.76 17.49
N LEU A 366 7.49 18.82 17.54
CA LEU A 366 6.97 20.19 17.46
C LEU A 366 6.28 20.49 16.12
N ALA A 367 6.73 19.88 15.02
CA ALA A 367 6.08 20.05 13.71
C ALA A 367 4.65 19.49 13.70
N LYS A 368 4.36 18.43 14.47
CA LYS A 368 3.02 17.84 14.58
C LYS A 368 1.99 18.83 15.13
N LEU A 369 2.40 19.80 15.95
CA LEU A 369 1.52 20.86 16.47
C LEU A 369 0.92 21.75 15.38
N ALA A 370 1.45 21.73 14.16
CA ALA A 370 0.87 22.47 13.03
C ALA A 370 -0.56 22.02 12.70
N SER A 371 -0.88 20.74 12.95
CA SER A 371 -2.21 20.16 12.71
C SER A 371 -3.30 20.66 13.67
N VAL A 372 -2.94 21.23 14.82
CA VAL A 372 -3.88 21.68 15.86
C VAL A 372 -4.39 23.09 15.53
N THR A 373 -5.67 23.22 15.20
CA THR A 373 -6.25 24.46 14.67
C THR A 373 -7.35 25.05 15.55
N SER A 374 -7.94 24.25 16.44
CA SER A 374 -9.04 24.66 17.31
C SER A 374 -8.63 25.81 18.23
N ALA A 375 -9.51 26.81 18.35
CA ALA A 375 -9.27 28.02 19.16
C ALA A 375 -8.96 27.73 20.64
N PRO A 376 -9.66 26.79 21.33
CA PRO A 376 -9.36 26.46 22.74
C PRO A 376 -7.95 25.90 22.97
N LEU A 377 -7.32 25.30 21.96
CA LEU A 377 -6.00 24.66 22.07
C LEU A 377 -4.84 25.59 21.73
N GLN A 378 -5.11 26.74 21.09
CA GLN A 378 -4.06 27.68 20.68
C GLN A 378 -3.18 28.19 21.83
N PRO A 379 -3.71 28.53 23.03
CA PRO A 379 -2.88 28.97 24.14
C PRO A 379 -1.83 27.92 24.55
N LEU A 380 -2.25 26.65 24.69
CA LEU A 380 -1.35 25.55 25.02
C LEU A 380 -0.32 25.30 23.93
N LYS A 381 -0.76 25.27 22.67
CA LYS A 381 0.11 25.09 21.50
C LYS A 381 1.24 26.11 21.46
N GLU A 382 0.93 27.40 21.64
CA GLU A 382 1.93 28.46 21.58
C GLU A 382 2.88 28.42 22.78
N GLU A 383 2.38 28.13 23.99
CA GLU A 383 3.22 27.98 25.16
C GLU A 383 4.16 26.75 25.06
N MET A 384 3.70 25.65 24.48
CA MET A 384 4.53 24.47 24.19
C MET A 384 5.59 24.74 23.13
N LYS A 385 5.27 25.49 22.06
CA LYS A 385 6.28 25.93 21.07
C LYS A 385 7.35 26.81 21.71
N ARG A 386 6.96 27.67 22.65
CA ARG A 386 7.86 28.59 23.36
C ARG A 386 8.79 27.84 24.32
N LYS A 387 8.23 26.99 25.19
CA LYS A 387 9.01 26.23 26.18
C LYS A 387 9.74 25.02 25.60
N LYS A 388 9.24 24.46 24.49
CA LYS A 388 9.70 23.22 23.84
C LYS A 388 9.77 22.04 24.80
N LYS A 389 8.79 21.97 25.70
CA LYS A 389 8.69 20.90 26.70
C LYS A 389 7.30 20.29 26.70
N ALA A 390 7.21 19.03 27.13
CA ALA A 390 5.98 18.30 27.39
C ALA A 390 5.82 18.01 28.89
N GLY A 391 4.58 17.87 29.32
CA GLY A 391 4.19 17.49 30.68
C GLY A 391 3.23 16.31 30.67
N TYR A 392 3.34 15.45 31.67
CA TYR A 392 2.52 14.24 31.79
C TYR A 392 1.23 14.49 32.57
N GLN A 393 0.15 13.81 32.18
CA GLN A 393 -1.17 13.89 32.81
C GLN A 393 -1.14 13.46 34.29
N GLU A 394 -0.29 12.50 34.66
CA GLU A 394 -0.14 12.01 36.03
C GLU A 394 0.22 13.13 37.02
N ALA A 395 0.95 14.16 36.57
CA ALA A 395 1.38 15.27 37.43
C ALA A 395 0.20 16.10 37.96
N ILE A 396 -0.97 16.03 37.30
CA ILE A 396 -2.19 16.73 37.71
C ILE A 396 -3.28 15.79 38.27
N ILE A 397 -2.95 14.52 38.55
CA ILE A 397 -3.93 13.50 39.00
C ILE A 397 -4.74 13.93 40.24
N GLY A 398 -4.10 14.64 41.18
CA GLY A 398 -4.78 15.15 42.38
C GLY A 398 -5.87 16.17 42.05
N ARG A 399 -5.65 17.00 41.02
CA ARG A 399 -6.66 17.96 40.54
C ARG A 399 -7.81 17.24 39.83
N LEU A 400 -7.49 16.26 38.99
CA LEU A 400 -8.49 15.43 38.30
C LEU A 400 -9.39 14.71 39.32
N THR A 401 -8.78 14.04 40.30
CA THR A 401 -9.53 13.34 41.37
C THR A 401 -10.40 14.30 42.19
N GLY A 402 -9.89 15.51 42.45
CA GLY A 402 -10.64 16.55 43.15
C GLY A 402 -11.92 16.98 42.43
N ASP A 403 -11.87 17.12 41.10
CA ASP A 403 -13.03 17.52 40.28
C ASP A 403 -14.12 16.45 40.15
N ILE A 404 -13.76 15.18 40.32
CA ILE A 404 -14.73 14.09 40.28
C ILE A 404 -15.47 13.97 41.62
N ASN A 405 -14.76 14.20 42.72
CA ASN A 405 -15.29 14.02 44.07
C ASN A 405 -16.02 15.25 44.63
N GLY A 406 -15.74 16.44 44.09
CA GLY A 406 -16.38 17.71 44.45
C GLY A 406 -17.49 18.08 43.48
#